data_AF-A0A957S1H4-F1
#
_entry.id   AF-A0A957S1H4-F1
#
_cell.length_a   1.000
_cell.length_b   1.000
_cell.length_c   1.000
_cell.angle_alpha   90.00
_cell.angle_beta   90.00
_cell.angle_gamma   90.00
#
_symmetry.space_group_name_H-M   'P 1'
#
loop_
_entity.id
_entity.type
_entity.pdbx_description
1 polymer ?
#
loop_
_entity_poly.entity_id
_entity_poly.type
_entity_poly.pdbx_seq_one_letter_code
_entity_poly.pdbx_strand_id
1 'polypeptide(L)'
;MSSSSTYPGFNPKAMEAWFTLMAEAMRGAQQAQQAFDAYAHMTGAPEEWQAWLATYMPGVTPPPAAAMDAWVEEWQKMLGVVPRQQYLALLEKNAELQRRLEQAEATINALQALVTGGEAQAEAAKQVMDTWSKMLDETLKTQSEWMKRWHSPVDDE
;
A
#
# COMPACT_ATOMS: atom_id res chain seq x y z
N MET A 1 -26.24 -29.08 -12.77
CA MET A 1 -25.65 -27.87 -13.39
C MET A 1 -24.67 -27.31 -12.39
N SER A 2 -23.38 -27.49 -12.65
CA SER A 2 -22.31 -27.14 -11.71
C SER A 2 -22.21 -25.62 -11.58
N SER A 3 -22.39 -25.11 -10.36
CA SER A 3 -22.07 -23.74 -10.01
C SER A 3 -20.55 -23.60 -9.99
N SER A 4 -19.99 -23.12 -11.10
CA SER A 4 -18.59 -22.67 -11.16
C SER A 4 -18.48 -21.40 -10.34
N SER A 5 -18.03 -21.53 -9.09
CA SER A 5 -17.54 -20.41 -8.29
C SER A 5 -16.25 -19.90 -8.93
N THR A 6 -16.38 -19.05 -9.96
CA THR A 6 -15.26 -18.27 -10.48
C THR A 6 -14.94 -17.18 -9.45
N TYR A 7 -13.88 -17.42 -8.69
CA TYR A 7 -13.22 -16.39 -7.90
C TYR A 7 -12.90 -15.18 -8.79
N PRO A 8 -13.27 -13.94 -8.41
CA PRO A 8 -13.12 -12.78 -9.28
C PRO A 8 -11.68 -12.38 -9.63
N GLY A 9 -10.62 -12.99 -9.08
CA GLY A 9 -9.24 -12.61 -9.42
C GLY A 9 -8.28 -13.70 -9.87
N PHE A 10 -8.73 -14.95 -10.07
CA PHE A 10 -7.88 -15.95 -10.73
C PHE A 10 -8.05 -15.92 -12.26
N ASN A 11 -7.07 -15.34 -12.96
CA ASN A 11 -7.02 -15.35 -14.43
C ASN A 11 -5.83 -16.19 -14.94
N PRO A 12 -6.05 -17.45 -15.36
CA PRO A 12 -4.99 -18.34 -15.86
C PRO A 12 -4.18 -17.75 -17.01
N LYS A 13 -4.84 -17.00 -17.92
CA LYS A 13 -4.17 -16.38 -19.06
C LYS A 13 -3.23 -15.26 -18.63
N ALA A 14 -3.61 -14.52 -17.58
CA ALA A 14 -2.74 -13.51 -17.02
C ALA A 14 -1.48 -14.15 -16.43
N MET A 15 -1.63 -15.22 -15.63
CA MET A 15 -0.47 -15.94 -15.10
C MET A 15 0.43 -16.50 -16.19
N GLU A 16 -0.13 -17.12 -17.23
CA GLU A 16 0.63 -17.65 -18.35
C GLU A 16 1.42 -16.55 -19.08
N ALA A 17 0.79 -15.40 -19.32
CA ALA A 17 1.45 -14.24 -19.91
C ALA A 17 2.59 -13.73 -19.02
N TRP A 18 2.39 -13.67 -17.70
CA TRP A 18 3.42 -13.29 -16.75
C TRP A 18 4.61 -14.26 -16.72
N PHE A 19 4.36 -15.57 -16.67
CA PHE A 19 5.43 -16.57 -16.70
C PHE A 19 6.20 -16.54 -18.03
N THR A 20 5.51 -16.31 -19.13
CA THR A 20 6.13 -16.15 -20.45
C THR A 20 7.03 -14.91 -20.47
N LEU A 21 6.53 -13.78 -19.98
CA LEU A 21 7.28 -12.53 -19.88
C LEU A 21 8.53 -12.70 -18.99
N MET A 22 8.40 -13.36 -17.83
CA MET A 22 9.55 -13.69 -16.97
C MET A 22 10.57 -14.58 -17.69
N ALA A 23 10.12 -15.63 -18.37
CA ALA A 23 11.00 -16.54 -19.10
C ALA A 23 11.75 -15.82 -20.23
N GLU A 24 11.08 -14.92 -20.94
CA GLU A 24 11.69 -14.08 -21.97
C GLU A 24 12.70 -13.08 -21.39
N ALA A 25 12.38 -12.44 -20.26
CA ALA A 25 13.32 -11.55 -19.57
C ALA A 25 14.58 -12.29 -19.11
N MET A 26 14.44 -13.52 -18.57
CA MET A 26 15.58 -14.35 -18.19
C MET A 26 16.43 -14.79 -19.39
N ARG A 27 15.83 -14.93 -20.57
CA ARG A 27 16.55 -15.16 -21.83
C ARG A 27 17.20 -13.89 -22.39
N GLY A 28 16.99 -12.74 -21.77
CA GLY A 28 17.56 -11.46 -22.19
C GLY A 28 16.75 -10.75 -23.27
N ALA A 29 15.47 -11.09 -23.45
CA ALA A 29 14.62 -10.37 -24.39
C ALA A 29 14.42 -8.92 -23.92
N GLN A 30 14.84 -7.97 -24.76
CA GLN A 30 14.83 -6.54 -24.41
C GLN A 30 13.43 -6.02 -24.08
N GLN A 31 12.40 -6.48 -24.81
CA GLN A 31 11.01 -6.07 -24.57
C GLN A 31 10.50 -6.55 -23.22
N ALA A 32 10.86 -7.77 -22.80
CA ALA A 32 10.49 -8.30 -21.50
C ALA A 32 11.22 -7.58 -20.36
N GLN A 33 12.50 -7.24 -20.54
CA GLN A 33 13.24 -6.42 -19.57
C GLN A 33 12.64 -5.02 -19.41
N GLN A 34 12.24 -4.38 -20.51
CA GLN A 34 11.52 -3.11 -20.47
C GLN A 34 10.17 -3.21 -19.74
N ALA A 35 9.47 -4.34 -19.88
CA ALA A 35 8.23 -4.58 -19.15
C ALA A 35 8.46 -4.61 -17.63
N PHE A 36 9.53 -5.26 -17.16
CA PHE A 36 9.88 -5.29 -15.73
C PHE A 36 10.37 -3.94 -15.21
N ASP A 37 11.12 -3.20 -16.01
CA ASP A 37 11.56 -1.85 -15.66
C ASP A 37 10.36 -0.90 -15.50
N ALA A 38 9.47 -0.89 -16.49
CA ALA A 38 8.22 -0.14 -16.42
C ALA A 38 7.40 -0.57 -15.19
N TYR A 39 7.25 -1.87 -14.95
CA TYR A 39 6.55 -2.41 -13.79
C TYR A 39 7.15 -1.94 -12.46
N ALA A 40 8.47 -1.90 -12.33
CA ALA A 40 9.15 -1.50 -11.10
C ALA A 40 8.91 -0.03 -10.72
N HIS A 41 8.65 0.82 -11.73
CA HIS A 41 8.41 2.26 -11.61
C HIS A 41 6.92 2.65 -11.57
N MET A 42 6.01 1.68 -11.62
CA MET A 42 4.58 1.97 -11.50
C MET A 42 4.22 2.44 -10.09
N THR A 43 3.38 3.48 -10.03
CA THR A 43 2.83 4.02 -8.78
C THR A 43 1.68 3.15 -8.27
N GLY A 44 1.05 2.40 -9.16
CA GLY A 44 -0.11 1.56 -8.87
C GLY A 44 -1.45 2.17 -9.32
N ALA A 45 -1.43 3.29 -10.04
CA ALA A 45 -2.65 3.88 -10.58
C ALA A 45 -3.36 2.93 -11.57
N PRO A 46 -4.70 2.87 -11.59
CA PRO A 46 -5.44 1.96 -12.46
C PRO A 46 -5.11 2.12 -13.95
N GLU A 47 -4.99 3.36 -14.43
CA GLU A 47 -4.61 3.70 -15.80
C GLU A 47 -3.20 3.23 -16.18
N GLU A 48 -2.23 3.33 -15.27
CA GLU A 48 -0.87 2.80 -15.50
C GLU A 48 -0.92 1.28 -15.69
N TRP A 49 -1.73 0.58 -14.88
CA TRP A 49 -1.94 -0.86 -15.00
C TRP A 49 -2.60 -1.25 -16.31
N GLN A 50 -3.65 -0.54 -16.74
CA GLN A 50 -4.29 -0.81 -18.02
C GLN A 50 -3.31 -0.63 -19.19
N ALA A 51 -2.53 0.45 -19.19
CA ALA A 51 -1.55 0.72 -20.22
C ALA A 51 -0.44 -0.35 -20.24
N TRP A 52 0.06 -0.75 -19.08
CA TRP A 52 1.10 -1.77 -18.95
C TRP A 52 0.60 -3.14 -19.44
N LEU A 53 -0.60 -3.56 -19.04
CA LEU A 53 -1.23 -4.80 -19.48
C LEU A 53 -1.43 -4.83 -21.01
N ALA A 54 -1.95 -3.75 -21.57
CA ALA A 54 -2.17 -3.63 -23.01
C ALA A 54 -0.85 -3.72 -23.81
N THR A 55 0.24 -3.19 -23.26
CA THR A 55 1.54 -3.11 -23.93
C THR A 55 2.33 -4.42 -23.83
N TYR A 56 2.36 -5.04 -22.65
CA TYR A 56 3.30 -6.13 -22.34
C TYR A 56 2.64 -7.49 -22.13
N MET A 57 1.31 -7.54 -21.95
CA MET A 57 0.57 -8.80 -21.85
C MET A 57 -0.67 -8.78 -22.78
N PRO A 58 -0.46 -8.64 -24.10
CA PRO A 58 -1.55 -8.60 -25.06
C PRO A 58 -2.33 -9.92 -25.01
N GLY A 59 -3.63 -9.84 -24.71
CA GLY A 59 -4.50 -11.01 -24.52
C GLY A 59 -5.00 -11.20 -23.09
N VAL A 60 -4.43 -10.46 -22.13
CA VAL A 60 -5.04 -10.27 -20.81
C VAL A 60 -6.08 -9.17 -20.95
N THR A 61 -7.35 -9.49 -20.68
CA THR A 61 -8.40 -8.48 -20.59
C THR A 61 -8.24 -7.77 -19.24
N PRO A 62 -7.92 -6.47 -19.22
CA PRO A 62 -7.83 -5.73 -17.96
C PRO A 62 -9.22 -5.67 -17.30
N PRO A 63 -9.29 -5.71 -15.96
CA PRO A 63 -10.54 -5.49 -15.26
C PRO A 63 -11.02 -4.05 -15.47
N PRO A 64 -12.32 -3.76 -15.26
CA PRO A 64 -12.83 -2.40 -15.20
C PRO A 64 -12.05 -1.57 -14.16
N ALA A 65 -11.93 -0.26 -14.38
CA ALA A 65 -11.18 0.63 -13.48
C ALA A 65 -11.61 0.51 -12.01
N ALA A 66 -12.91 0.41 -11.74
CA ALA A 66 -13.48 0.25 -10.40
C ALA A 66 -13.07 -1.06 -9.70
N ALA A 67 -12.63 -2.09 -10.45
CA ALA A 67 -12.19 -3.38 -9.91
C ALA A 67 -10.67 -3.58 -10.02
N MET A 68 -9.94 -2.58 -10.52
CA MET A 68 -8.50 -2.70 -10.79
C MET A 68 -7.70 -2.87 -9.51
N ASP A 69 -7.98 -2.09 -8.48
CA ASP A 69 -7.20 -2.14 -7.24
C ASP A 69 -7.28 -3.51 -6.56
N ALA A 70 -8.49 -4.08 -6.48
CA ALA A 70 -8.69 -5.42 -5.93
C ALA A 70 -8.00 -6.50 -6.78
N TRP A 71 -8.06 -6.37 -8.11
CA TRP A 71 -7.39 -7.31 -9.02
C TRP A 71 -5.87 -7.22 -8.90
N VAL A 72 -5.31 -6.01 -8.81
CA VAL A 72 -3.87 -5.77 -8.60
C VAL A 72 -3.41 -6.35 -7.27
N GLU A 73 -4.17 -6.14 -6.20
CA GLU A 73 -3.84 -6.69 -4.88
C GLU A 73 -3.82 -8.22 -4.92
N GLU A 74 -4.82 -8.86 -5.53
CA GLU A 74 -4.88 -10.32 -5.68
C GLU A 74 -3.74 -10.84 -6.56
N TRP A 75 -3.43 -10.15 -7.65
CA TRP A 75 -2.31 -10.43 -8.54
C TRP A 75 -0.96 -10.39 -7.82
N GLN A 76 -0.71 -9.32 -7.05
CA GLN A 76 0.52 -9.16 -6.26
C GLN A 76 0.64 -10.24 -5.17
N LYS A 77 -0.46 -10.56 -4.48
CA LYS A 77 -0.50 -11.64 -3.47
C LYS A 77 -0.18 -12.99 -4.10
N MET A 78 -0.76 -13.28 -5.25
CA MET A 78 -0.59 -14.55 -5.95
C MET A 78 0.85 -14.74 -6.44
N LEU A 79 1.46 -13.68 -6.96
CA LEU A 79 2.82 -13.71 -7.50
C LEU A 79 3.90 -13.50 -6.42
N GLY A 80 3.54 -12.98 -5.25
CA GLY A 80 4.48 -12.62 -4.20
C GLY A 80 5.40 -11.46 -4.59
N VAL A 81 4.97 -10.58 -5.50
CA VAL A 81 5.76 -9.46 -6.02
C VAL A 81 4.98 -8.17 -5.96
N VAL A 82 5.66 -7.09 -5.57
CA VAL A 82 5.12 -5.72 -5.49
C VAL A 82 6.06 -4.79 -6.26
N PRO A 83 5.56 -3.80 -7.02
CA PRO A 83 6.38 -2.79 -7.67
C PRO A 83 7.36 -2.13 -6.69
N ARG A 84 8.61 -1.94 -7.11
CA ARG A 84 9.68 -1.41 -6.24
C ARG A 84 9.30 -0.05 -5.65
N GLN A 85 8.67 0.82 -6.42
CA GLN A 85 8.26 2.14 -5.96
C GLN A 85 7.20 2.07 -4.85
N GLN A 86 6.23 1.17 -4.95
CA GLN A 86 5.24 0.92 -3.90
C GLN A 86 5.90 0.37 -2.64
N TYR A 87 6.85 -0.57 -2.80
CA TYR A 87 7.61 -1.11 -1.68
C TYR A 87 8.42 -0.04 -0.93
N LEU A 88 9.11 0.85 -1.65
CA LEU A 88 9.87 1.95 -1.04
C LEU A 88 8.95 2.94 -0.31
N ALA A 89 7.80 3.28 -0.89
CA ALA A 89 6.82 4.13 -0.23
C ALA A 89 6.25 3.48 1.05
N LEU A 90 6.08 2.15 1.05
CA LEU A 90 5.67 1.41 2.25
C LEU A 90 6.77 1.43 3.33
N LEU A 91 8.04 1.27 2.95
CA LEU A 91 9.15 1.36 3.91
C LEU A 91 9.27 2.74 4.54
N GLU A 92 9.18 3.80 3.75
CA GLU A 92 9.23 5.18 4.25
C GLU A 92 8.11 5.45 5.26
N LYS A 93 6.89 5.00 4.93
CA LYS A 93 5.74 5.14 5.85
C LYS A 93 5.88 4.28 7.09
N ASN A 94 6.42 3.08 6.98
CA ASN A 94 6.67 2.22 8.14
C ASN A 94 7.67 2.87 9.12
N ALA A 95 8.76 3.44 8.59
CA ALA A 95 9.74 4.17 9.39
C ALA A 95 9.13 5.40 10.08
N GLU A 96 8.27 6.16 9.38
CA GLU A 96 7.58 7.29 9.97
C GLU A 96 6.61 6.86 11.09
N LEU A 97 5.86 5.77 10.89
CA LEU A 97 4.98 5.23 11.92
C LEU A 97 5.75 4.71 13.15
N GLN A 98 6.89 4.04 12.93
CA GLN A 98 7.78 3.63 14.03
C GLN A 98 8.28 4.83 14.83
N ARG A 99 8.75 5.88 14.15
CA ARG A 99 9.19 7.13 14.81
C ARG A 99 8.08 7.75 15.65
N ARG A 100 6.85 7.78 15.15
CA ARG A 100 5.70 8.30 15.91
C ARG A 100 5.37 7.43 17.11
N LEU A 101 5.47 6.12 16.98
CA LEU A 101 5.23 5.18 18.07
C LEU A 101 6.26 5.37 19.20
N GLU A 102 7.55 5.47 18.85
CA GLU A 102 8.62 5.75 19.83
C GLU A 102 8.38 7.09 20.55
N GLN A 103 7.95 8.13 19.83
CA GLN A 103 7.63 9.42 20.45
C GLN A 103 6.41 9.34 21.37
N ALA A 104 5.39 8.57 21.00
CA ALA A 104 4.22 8.34 21.85
C ALA A 104 4.61 7.60 23.13
N GLU A 105 5.46 6.56 23.04
CA GLU A 105 5.98 5.83 24.20
C GLU A 105 6.80 6.73 25.13
N ALA A 106 7.72 7.54 24.59
CA ALA A 106 8.49 8.50 25.36
C ALA A 106 7.59 9.50 26.10
N THR A 107 6.54 9.97 25.43
CA THR A 107 5.55 10.91 25.99
C THR A 107 4.75 10.26 27.11
N ILE A 108 4.31 9.00 26.96
CA ILE A 108 3.60 8.23 28.00
C ILE A 108 4.50 8.05 29.23
N ASN A 109 5.77 7.68 29.03
CA ASN A 109 6.73 7.52 30.12
C ASN A 109 6.94 8.85 30.88
N ALA A 110 7.03 9.97 30.16
CA ALA A 110 7.12 11.30 30.76
C ALA A 110 5.86 11.67 31.55
N LEU A 111 4.67 11.37 31.02
CA LEU A 111 3.40 11.58 31.73
C LEU A 111 3.30 10.73 33.01
N GLN A 112 3.69 9.46 32.95
CA GLN A 112 3.73 8.59 34.12
C GLN A 112 4.66 9.14 35.20
N ALA A 113 5.85 9.61 34.83
CA ALA A 113 6.79 10.24 35.75
C ALA A 113 6.23 11.53 36.37
N LEU A 114 5.50 12.34 35.60
CA LEU A 114 4.88 13.59 36.06
C LEU A 114 3.69 13.35 37.00
N VAL A 115 2.87 12.34 36.73
CA VAL A 115 1.74 11.94 37.60
C VAL A 115 2.24 11.42 38.94
N THR A 116 3.43 10.82 38.99
CA THR A 116 4.07 10.39 40.25
C THR A 116 4.74 11.52 41.07
N GLY A 117 4.88 12.74 40.53
CA GLY A 117 5.72 13.80 41.11
C GLY A 117 5.02 14.97 41.84
N GLY A 118 3.72 14.90 42.12
CA GLY A 118 3.00 15.87 42.98
C GLY A 118 2.53 17.17 42.30
N GLU A 119 1.77 18.01 43.03
CA GLU A 119 0.98 19.15 42.50
C GLU A 119 1.76 20.23 41.73
N ALA A 120 3.08 20.37 41.95
CA ALA A 120 3.91 21.35 41.23
C ALA A 120 4.16 20.98 39.74
N GLN A 121 3.82 19.75 39.31
CA GLN A 121 4.05 19.26 37.95
C GLN A 121 2.82 19.35 37.03
N ALA A 122 1.72 19.95 37.49
CA ALA A 122 0.46 20.02 36.76
C ALA A 122 0.58 20.71 35.38
N GLU A 123 1.35 21.79 35.26
CA GLU A 123 1.51 22.48 33.96
C GLU A 123 2.48 21.78 33.00
N ALA A 124 3.49 21.08 33.53
CA ALA A 124 4.34 20.22 32.72
C ALA A 124 3.54 19.02 32.19
N ALA A 125 2.69 18.41 33.03
CA ALA A 125 1.79 17.34 32.61
C ALA A 125 0.81 17.82 31.52
N LYS A 126 0.31 19.06 31.62
CA LYS A 126 -0.60 19.65 30.63
C LYS A 126 0.07 19.87 29.27
N GLN A 127 1.30 20.40 29.23
CA GLN A 127 2.06 20.54 27.98
C GLN A 127 2.36 19.20 27.30
N VAL A 128 2.68 18.18 28.10
CA VAL A 128 2.95 16.84 27.57
C VAL A 128 1.66 16.19 27.06
N MET A 129 0.52 16.38 27.74
CA MET A 129 -0.80 15.94 27.26
C MET A 129 -1.24 16.63 25.97
N ASP A 130 -0.98 17.93 25.84
CA ASP A 130 -1.27 18.69 24.61
C ASP A 130 -0.41 18.19 23.43
N THR A 131 0.86 17.88 23.70
CA THR A 131 1.78 17.31 22.69
C THR A 131 1.32 15.92 22.26
N TRP A 132 0.91 15.08 23.21
CA TRP A 132 0.36 13.76 22.93
C TRP A 132 -0.94 13.83 22.12
N SER A 133 -1.84 14.74 22.47
CA SER A 133 -3.10 14.94 21.74
C SER A 133 -2.85 15.35 20.29
N LYS A 134 -1.90 16.25 20.04
CA LYS A 134 -1.52 16.64 18.67
C LYS A 134 -0.93 15.46 17.87
N MET A 135 -0.05 14.68 18.50
CA MET A 135 0.56 13.52 17.84
C MET A 135 -0.48 12.43 17.51
N LEU A 136 -1.43 12.18 18.42
CA LEU A 136 -2.54 11.27 18.17
C LEU A 136 -3.44 11.78 17.05
N ASP A 137 -3.76 13.08 17.04
CA ASP A 137 -4.59 13.68 15.98
C ASP A 137 -3.92 13.58 14.61
N GLU A 138 -2.62 13.88 14.51
CA GLU A 138 -1.84 13.71 13.28
C GLU A 138 -1.75 12.24 12.84
N THR A 139 -1.61 11.31 13.78
CA THR A 139 -1.55 9.87 13.50
C THR A 139 -2.90 9.35 13.03
N LEU A 140 -3.99 9.69 13.72
CA LEU A 140 -5.35 9.34 13.32
C LEU A 140 -5.72 9.96 11.98
N LYS A 141 -5.29 11.19 11.71
CA LYS A 141 -5.46 11.83 10.39
C LYS A 141 -4.70 11.08 9.30
N THR A 142 -3.45 10.72 9.55
CA THR A 142 -2.62 9.97 8.60
C THR A 142 -3.20 8.56 8.35
N GLN A 143 -3.66 7.88 9.40
CA GLN A 143 -4.34 6.58 9.30
C GLN A 143 -5.71 6.70 8.63
N SER A 144 -6.46 7.77 8.86
CA SER A 144 -7.74 8.05 8.20
C SER A 144 -7.55 8.37 6.72
N GLU A 145 -6.57 9.19 6.35
CA GLU A 145 -6.20 9.45 4.96
C GLU A 145 -5.74 8.19 4.24
N TRP A 146 -4.99 7.33 4.94
CA TRP A 146 -4.58 6.04 4.42
C TRP A 146 -5.75 5.08 4.25
N MET A 147 -6.63 4.95 5.26
CA MET A 147 -7.85 4.17 5.14
C MET A 147 -8.74 4.70 4.03
N LYS A 148 -8.92 6.01 3.86
CA LYS A 148 -9.67 6.60 2.73
C LYS A 148 -9.04 6.27 1.39
N ARG A 149 -7.70 6.34 1.28
CA ARG A 149 -6.99 5.94 0.06
C ARG A 149 -7.15 4.45 -0.26
N TRP A 150 -7.41 3.61 0.74
CA TRP A 150 -7.58 2.16 0.59
C TRP A 150 -9.05 1.73 0.55
N HIS A 151 -9.96 2.55 1.07
CA HIS A 151 -11.39 2.26 1.18
C HIS A 151 -12.27 3.07 0.26
N SER A 152 -11.80 4.17 -0.37
CA SER A 152 -12.62 4.90 -1.34
C SER A 152 -13.16 3.91 -2.37
N PRO A 153 -14.46 3.55 -2.31
CA PRO A 153 -15.15 3.23 -3.53
C PRO A 153 -15.17 4.55 -4.31
N VAL A 154 -15.12 4.49 -5.63
CA VAL A 154 -15.53 5.65 -6.41
C VAL A 154 -17.00 5.86 -6.07
N ASP A 155 -17.31 6.85 -5.23
CA ASP A 155 -18.69 7.32 -5.07
C ASP A 155 -19.12 7.90 -6.42
N ASP A 156 -20.18 7.31 -6.98
CA ASP A 156 -20.83 7.70 -8.22
C ASP A 156 -21.29 9.18 -8.17
N GLU A 157 -20.82 9.99 -9.12
CA GLU A 157 -21.57 11.10 -9.73
C GLU A 157 -21.43 11.08 -11.26
#